data_AF-A0A420MFE2-F1
#
_entry.id   AF-A0A420MFE2-F1
#
_cell.length_a   1.000
_cell.length_b   1.000
_cell.length_c   1.000
_cell.angle_alpha   90.00
_cell.angle_beta   90.00
_cell.angle_gamma   90.00
#
_symmetry.space_group_name_H-M   'P 1'
#
loop_
_entity.id
_entity.type
_entity.pdbx_description
1 polymer ?
#
loop_
_entity_poly.entity_id
_entity_poly.type
_entity_poly.pdbx_seq_one_letter_code
_entity_poly.pdbx_strand_id
1 'polypeptide(L)'
;MEVIEEMGDLAAPNAWLRRLGSTAHLTDFSDKKQFLRDLISLKYDLKVDDPKDDSELRHIHAAVRRLIRKASGVARPGAVSWNVLFEVNRKELHKERSTPFHFRFKRQTRKKYIAVCLQFFAYAVRAISCENAADRPPFKLTEGQTTAFGVMMDYAGELIDIENKIEPMPTSSRINELHELLENAALAFYISVLDHFT
;
A
#
# COMPACT_ATOMS: atom_id res chain seq x y z
N MET A 1 7.03 -23.04 17.93
CA MET A 1 7.20 -21.79 17.16
C MET A 1 7.20 -22.19 15.70
N GLU A 2 6.30 -21.66 14.88
CA GLU A 2 6.31 -21.91 13.43
C GLU A 2 7.37 -21.00 12.81
N VAL A 3 8.53 -21.58 12.51
CA VAL A 3 9.60 -20.94 11.74
C VAL A 3 9.09 -20.76 10.31
N ILE A 4 9.41 -19.62 9.67
CA ILE A 4 9.16 -19.43 8.24
C ILE A 4 10.19 -20.30 7.50
N GLU A 5 9.91 -21.59 7.37
CA GLU A 5 10.76 -22.51 6.62
C GLU A 5 10.42 -22.44 5.13
N GLU A 6 11.45 -22.39 4.30
CA GLU A 6 11.28 -22.62 2.86
C GLU A 6 10.89 -24.09 2.68
N MET A 7 9.61 -24.36 2.46
CA MET A 7 9.19 -25.71 2.08
C MET A 7 9.92 -26.07 0.79
N GLY A 8 10.73 -27.15 0.87
CA GLY A 8 11.43 -27.70 -0.29
C GLY A 8 10.47 -27.93 -1.46
N ASP A 9 11.06 -27.99 -2.68
CA ASP A 9 10.43 -27.96 -4.01
C ASP A 9 9.20 -28.89 -4.25
N LEU A 10 8.84 -29.74 -3.29
CA LEU A 10 7.72 -30.66 -3.34
C LEU A 10 6.35 -30.03 -3.00
N ALA A 11 6.32 -28.86 -2.38
CA ALA A 11 5.10 -28.08 -2.15
C ALA A 11 5.27 -26.70 -2.77
N ALA A 12 5.11 -26.61 -4.10
CA ALA A 12 5.35 -25.42 -4.92
C ALA A 12 5.22 -24.09 -4.13
N PRO A 13 6.32 -23.52 -3.65
CA PRO A 13 6.31 -22.13 -3.21
C PRO A 13 5.91 -21.35 -4.44
N ASN A 14 4.92 -20.45 -4.32
CA ASN A 14 4.53 -19.55 -5.40
C ASN A 14 5.83 -19.05 -6.06
N ALA A 15 6.09 -19.40 -7.32
CA ALA A 15 7.36 -19.06 -8.00
C ALA A 15 7.68 -17.56 -7.91
N TRP A 16 6.62 -16.77 -7.70
CA TRP A 16 6.65 -15.36 -7.39
C TRP A 16 7.32 -14.99 -6.05
N LEU A 17 7.05 -15.71 -4.95
CA LEU A 17 7.71 -15.50 -3.66
C LEU A 17 9.22 -15.81 -3.73
N ARG A 18 9.59 -16.85 -4.49
CA ARG A 18 11.00 -17.18 -4.76
C ARG A 18 11.66 -16.10 -5.62
N ARG A 19 10.99 -15.63 -6.68
CA ARG A 19 11.48 -14.54 -7.54
C ARG A 19 11.69 -13.22 -6.78
N LEU A 20 10.80 -12.92 -5.83
CA LEU A 20 10.91 -11.75 -4.96
C LEU A 20 11.95 -11.91 -3.85
N GLY A 21 12.50 -13.11 -3.64
CA GLY A 21 13.37 -13.40 -2.51
C GLY A 21 12.69 -13.18 -1.15
N SER A 22 11.36 -13.28 -1.08
CA SER A 22 10.60 -12.88 0.12
C SER A 22 10.99 -13.69 1.35
N THR A 23 11.32 -14.96 1.19
CA THR A 23 11.83 -15.82 2.29
C THR A 23 13.14 -15.27 2.84
N ALA A 24 14.11 -14.96 1.97
CA ALA A 24 15.40 -14.38 2.34
C ALA A 24 15.27 -12.99 2.99
N HIS A 25 14.34 -12.15 2.51
CA HIS A 25 14.13 -10.82 3.10
C HIS A 25 13.40 -10.84 4.44
N LEU A 26 12.69 -11.94 4.75
CA LEU A 26 11.90 -12.07 5.96
C LEU A 26 12.51 -13.03 7.00
N THR A 27 13.65 -13.69 6.70
CA THR A 27 14.33 -14.60 7.64
C THR A 27 14.57 -13.93 8.99
N ASP A 28 15.06 -12.70 8.97
CA ASP A 28 15.44 -11.93 10.17
C ASP A 28 14.22 -11.39 10.93
N PHE A 29 13.02 -11.53 10.34
CA PHE A 29 11.75 -11.16 10.94
C PHE A 29 10.89 -12.36 11.37
N SER A 30 11.44 -13.58 11.32
CA SER A 30 10.74 -14.82 11.70
C SER A 30 10.15 -14.73 13.12
N ASP A 31 10.92 -14.17 14.06
CA ASP A 31 10.51 -13.97 15.45
C ASP A 31 9.74 -12.66 15.67
N LYS A 32 9.72 -11.77 14.67
CA LYS A 32 9.06 -10.45 14.68
C LYS A 32 7.74 -10.44 13.90
N LYS A 33 7.00 -11.56 13.91
CA LYS A 33 5.72 -11.71 13.19
C LYS A 33 4.67 -10.68 13.58
N GLN A 34 4.58 -10.32 14.87
CA GLN A 34 3.61 -9.34 15.35
C GLN A 34 3.96 -7.93 14.85
N PHE A 35 5.24 -7.55 14.92
CA PHE A 35 5.74 -6.29 14.36
C PHE A 35 5.38 -6.14 12.88
N LEU A 36 5.59 -7.16 12.05
CA LEU A 36 5.21 -7.11 10.63
C LEU A 36 3.69 -6.94 10.44
N ARG A 37 2.87 -7.55 11.29
CA ARG A 37 1.41 -7.39 11.27
C ARG A 37 0.99 -5.99 11.68
N ASP A 38 1.70 -5.39 12.63
CA ASP A 38 1.43 -4.04 13.11
C ASP A 38 1.78 -3.00 12.04
N LEU A 39 2.86 -3.20 11.28
CA LEU A 39 3.20 -2.34 10.14
C LEU A 39 2.07 -2.25 9.10
N ILE A 40 1.40 -3.37 8.80
CA ILE A 40 0.29 -3.41 7.83
C ILE A 40 -1.10 -3.21 8.47
N SER A 41 -1.19 -3.01 9.78
CA SER A 41 -2.47 -2.94 10.49
C SER A 41 -3.29 -1.74 10.01
N LEU A 42 -4.55 -1.97 9.66
CA LEU A 42 -5.50 -0.89 9.33
C LEU A 42 -6.26 -0.38 10.57
N LYS A 43 -5.96 -0.93 11.75
CA LYS A 43 -6.46 -0.39 13.02
C LYS A 43 -5.51 0.73 13.43
N TYR A 44 -6.05 1.94 13.56
CA TYR A 44 -5.33 3.05 14.17
C TYR A 44 -5.60 2.97 15.68
N ASP A 45 -4.84 2.13 16.38
CA ASP A 45 -4.94 2.07 17.83
C ASP A 45 -4.19 3.28 18.41
N LEU A 46 -4.92 4.14 19.13
CA LEU A 46 -4.44 5.44 19.61
C LEU A 46 -3.58 5.37 20.89
N LYS A 47 -3.32 4.19 21.49
CA LYS A 47 -2.41 3.96 22.64
C LYS A 47 -1.97 2.48 22.64
N VAL A 48 -0.77 2.06 23.06
CA VAL A 48 -0.01 2.36 24.30
C VAL A 48 1.51 2.31 24.02
N ASP A 49 2.23 3.33 24.50
CA ASP A 49 3.71 3.45 24.64
C ASP A 49 4.64 3.59 23.41
N ASP A 50 4.15 3.91 22.21
CA ASP A 50 5.02 4.23 21.05
C ASP A 50 4.66 5.61 20.47
N PRO A 51 5.64 6.48 20.11
CA PRO A 51 5.41 7.82 19.55
C PRO A 51 4.94 7.80 18.08
N LYS A 52 4.24 6.74 17.66
CA LYS A 52 3.71 6.61 16.30
C LYS A 52 2.37 7.33 16.18
N ASP A 53 2.44 8.62 15.88
CA ASP A 53 1.25 9.35 15.45
C ASP A 53 0.89 8.91 14.03
N ASP A 54 -0.16 8.07 13.89
CA ASP A 54 -0.71 7.68 12.59
C ASP A 54 -1.59 8.82 11.98
N SER A 55 -1.42 10.06 12.41
CA SER A 55 -2.22 11.21 11.98
C SER A 55 -2.05 11.48 10.49
N GLU A 56 -0.83 11.43 9.94
CA GLU A 56 -0.58 11.57 8.50
C GLU A 56 -1.24 10.43 7.74
N LEU A 57 -1.14 9.23 8.30
CA LEU A 57 -1.66 8.02 7.68
C LEU A 57 -3.18 8.06 7.53
N ARG A 58 -3.91 8.72 8.45
CA ARG A 58 -5.35 8.94 8.34
C ARG A 58 -5.70 9.82 7.15
N HIS A 59 -5.00 10.94 6.98
CA HIS A 59 -5.19 11.85 5.84
C HIS A 59 -4.83 11.17 4.52
N ILE A 60 -3.72 10.43 4.48
CA ILE A 60 -3.30 9.64 3.31
C ILE A 60 -4.35 8.58 2.96
N HIS A 61 -4.85 7.81 3.93
CA HIS A 61 -5.87 6.79 3.67
C HIS A 61 -7.19 7.41 3.19
N ALA A 62 -7.57 8.58 3.72
CA ALA A 62 -8.72 9.32 3.23
C ALA A 62 -8.53 9.76 1.76
N ALA A 63 -7.36 10.31 1.42
CA ALA A 63 -7.00 10.70 0.06
C ALA A 63 -7.05 9.50 -0.90
N VAL A 64 -6.43 8.37 -0.55
CA VAL A 64 -6.44 7.16 -1.38
C VAL A 64 -7.88 6.65 -1.60
N ARG A 65 -8.75 6.70 -0.59
CA ARG A 65 -10.17 6.33 -0.76
C ARG A 65 -10.90 7.28 -1.71
N ARG A 66 -10.66 8.59 -1.63
CA ARG A 66 -11.22 9.58 -2.56
C ARG A 66 -10.73 9.35 -3.99
N LEU A 67 -9.42 9.16 -4.16
CA LEU A 67 -8.79 8.83 -5.44
C LEU A 67 -9.42 7.57 -6.07
N ILE A 68 -9.53 6.47 -5.33
CA ILE A 68 -10.16 5.24 -5.82
C ILE A 68 -11.62 5.47 -6.21
N ARG A 69 -12.36 6.29 -5.45
CA ARG A 69 -13.74 6.66 -5.77
C ARG A 69 -13.82 7.46 -7.08
N LYS A 70 -12.97 8.48 -7.26
CA LYS A 70 -12.86 9.27 -8.50
C LYS A 70 -12.50 8.37 -9.69
N ALA A 71 -11.46 7.55 -9.56
CA ALA A 71 -11.02 6.61 -10.59
C ALA A 71 -12.12 5.62 -10.98
N SER A 72 -12.87 5.10 -9.99
CA SER A 72 -13.98 4.17 -10.25
C SER A 72 -15.16 4.81 -10.99
N GLY A 73 -15.33 6.13 -10.90
CA GLY A 73 -16.34 6.86 -11.66
C GLY A 73 -15.96 7.06 -13.13
N VAL A 74 -14.67 7.08 -13.44
CA VAL A 74 -14.13 7.28 -14.79
C VAL A 74 -13.83 5.95 -15.50
N ALA A 75 -13.48 4.91 -14.73
CA ALA A 75 -13.13 3.60 -15.26
C ALA A 75 -14.31 2.98 -16.04
N ARG A 76 -14.08 2.68 -17.33
CA ARG A 76 -15.06 2.01 -18.20
C ARG A 76 -14.83 0.49 -18.17
N PRO A 77 -15.87 -0.34 -17.96
CA PRO A 77 -15.75 -1.80 -17.90
C PRO A 77 -15.13 -2.48 -19.15
N GLY A 78 -15.00 -1.78 -20.27
CA GLY A 78 -14.49 -2.33 -21.54
C GLY A 78 -12.98 -2.22 -21.75
N ALA A 79 -12.25 -1.47 -20.90
CA ALA A 79 -10.80 -1.33 -21.03
C ALA A 79 -10.10 -2.19 -19.97
N VAL A 80 -9.74 -3.42 -20.34
CA VAL A 80 -8.96 -4.34 -19.49
C VAL A 80 -7.52 -4.36 -20.00
N SER A 81 -6.55 -4.40 -19.09
CA SER A 81 -5.13 -4.44 -19.48
C SER A 81 -4.80 -5.77 -20.17
N TRP A 82 -3.77 -5.75 -21.01
CA TRP A 82 -3.29 -6.93 -21.73
C TRP A 82 -2.92 -8.10 -20.80
N ASN A 83 -2.37 -7.81 -19.62
CA ASN A 83 -2.03 -8.82 -18.62
C ASN A 83 -3.29 -9.52 -18.07
N VAL A 84 -4.36 -8.75 -17.87
CA VAL A 84 -5.66 -9.29 -17.46
C VAL A 84 -6.25 -10.16 -18.57
N LEU A 85 -6.17 -9.73 -19.82
CA LEU A 85 -6.60 -10.53 -20.97
C LEU A 85 -5.77 -11.80 -21.13
N PHE A 86 -4.46 -11.74 -20.90
CA PHE A 86 -3.57 -12.90 -20.94
C PHE A 86 -3.99 -13.95 -19.92
N GLU A 87 -4.21 -13.55 -18.66
CA GLU A 87 -4.59 -14.49 -17.60
C GLU A 87 -5.99 -15.09 -17.83
N VAL A 88 -6.95 -14.30 -18.34
CA VAL A 88 -8.29 -14.77 -18.72
C VAL A 88 -8.25 -15.74 -19.89
N ASN A 89 -7.36 -15.51 -20.86
CA ASN A 89 -7.26 -16.30 -22.09
C ASN A 89 -6.24 -17.44 -22.01
N ARG A 90 -5.49 -17.55 -20.90
CA ARG A 90 -4.48 -18.59 -20.70
C ARG A 90 -5.12 -19.98 -20.85
N LYS A 91 -4.56 -20.78 -21.75
CA LYS A 91 -4.93 -22.19 -21.93
C LYS A 91 -3.81 -23.06 -21.37
N GLU A 92 -4.13 -23.93 -20.42
CA GLU A 92 -3.22 -24.95 -19.91
C GLU A 92 -3.72 -26.33 -20.36
N LEU A 93 -2.83 -27.20 -20.84
CA LEU A 93 -3.18 -28.45 -21.53
C LEU A 93 -4.01 -29.42 -20.66
N HIS A 94 -3.89 -29.33 -19.33
CA HIS A 94 -4.54 -30.21 -18.36
C HIS A 94 -5.32 -29.46 -17.27
N LYS A 95 -5.62 -28.16 -17.48
CA LYS A 95 -6.35 -27.35 -16.52
C LYS A 95 -7.40 -26.54 -17.25
N GLU A 96 -8.66 -26.68 -16.82
CA GLU A 96 -9.73 -25.83 -17.33
C GLU A 96 -9.39 -24.36 -17.06
N ARG A 97 -9.82 -23.49 -17.99
CA ARG A 97 -9.61 -22.05 -17.83
C ARG A 97 -10.28 -21.60 -16.54
N SER A 98 -9.49 -21.22 -15.53
CA SER A 98 -10.05 -20.53 -14.38
C SER A 98 -10.55 -19.18 -14.86
N THR A 99 -11.79 -18.81 -14.54
CA THR A 99 -12.19 -17.41 -14.62
C THR A 99 -11.39 -16.66 -13.55
N PRO A 100 -10.32 -15.91 -13.90
CA PRO A 100 -9.41 -15.35 -12.89
C PRO A 100 -10.15 -14.37 -11.98
N PHE A 101 -11.19 -13.75 -12.54
CA PHE A 101 -12.19 -13.00 -11.83
C PHE A 101 -13.41 -13.90 -11.69
N HIS A 102 -13.55 -14.55 -10.54
CA HIS A 102 -14.88 -14.89 -10.07
C HIS A 102 -15.66 -13.56 -9.94
N PHE A 103 -16.35 -13.17 -11.01
CA PHE A 103 -17.22 -11.98 -11.11
C PHE A 103 -18.37 -11.96 -10.09
N ARG A 104 -18.37 -12.86 -9.10
CA ARG A 104 -19.36 -12.97 -8.04
C ARG A 104 -19.19 -11.96 -6.90
N PHE A 105 -18.24 -11.04 -6.94
CA PHE A 105 -17.99 -10.14 -5.79
C PHE A 105 -17.86 -8.66 -6.15
N LYS A 106 -18.99 -8.05 -6.55
CA LYS A 106 -19.09 -6.61 -6.87
C LYS A 106 -18.60 -5.68 -5.74
N ARG A 107 -18.71 -6.10 -4.47
CA ARG A 107 -18.38 -5.25 -3.30
C ARG A 107 -17.26 -5.81 -2.43
N GLN A 108 -17.27 -7.11 -2.12
CA GLN A 108 -16.28 -7.70 -1.20
C GLN A 108 -14.87 -7.73 -1.80
N THR A 109 -14.73 -8.09 -3.07
CA THR A 109 -13.43 -8.09 -3.76
C THR A 109 -12.88 -6.67 -3.87
N ARG A 110 -13.72 -5.69 -4.20
CA ARG A 110 -13.31 -4.28 -4.18
C ARG A 110 -12.82 -3.83 -2.81
N LYS A 111 -13.52 -4.22 -1.73
CA LYS A 111 -13.07 -3.93 -0.35
C LYS A 111 -11.71 -4.56 -0.07
N LYS A 112 -11.47 -5.81 -0.49
CA LYS A 112 -10.18 -6.49 -0.31
C LYS A 112 -9.06 -5.79 -1.07
N TYR A 113 -9.27 -5.41 -2.33
CA TYR A 113 -8.27 -4.67 -3.11
C TYR A 113 -7.96 -3.30 -2.51
N ILE A 114 -8.98 -2.56 -2.09
CA ILE A 114 -8.78 -1.28 -1.38
C ILE A 114 -7.98 -1.51 -0.11
N ALA A 115 -8.30 -2.55 0.67
CA ALA A 115 -7.56 -2.87 1.88
C ALA A 115 -6.07 -3.11 1.60
N VAL A 116 -5.73 -3.87 0.56
CA VAL A 116 -4.33 -4.10 0.16
C VAL A 116 -3.63 -2.79 -0.18
N CYS A 117 -4.26 -1.88 -0.93
CA CYS A 117 -3.70 -0.56 -1.19
C CYS A 117 -3.45 0.23 0.11
N LEU A 118 -4.40 0.24 1.04
CA LEU A 118 -4.24 0.94 2.31
C LEU A 118 -3.15 0.31 3.18
N GLN A 119 -3.02 -1.02 3.17
CA GLN A 119 -1.96 -1.75 3.88
C GLN A 119 -0.58 -1.41 3.33
N PHE A 120 -0.47 -1.20 2.01
CA PHE A 120 0.77 -0.72 1.40
C PHE A 120 1.18 0.65 1.96
N PHE A 121 0.27 1.64 1.99
CA PHE A 121 0.58 2.96 2.55
C PHE A 121 0.90 2.88 4.05
N ALA A 122 0.17 2.06 4.81
CA ALA A 122 0.45 1.83 6.22
C ALA A 122 1.87 1.27 6.43
N TYR A 123 2.23 0.25 5.65
CA TYR A 123 3.57 -0.32 5.68
C TYR A 123 4.63 0.72 5.32
N ALA A 124 4.46 1.43 4.21
CA ALA A 124 5.43 2.42 3.74
C ALA A 124 5.68 3.50 4.79
N VAL A 125 4.64 4.18 5.26
CA VAL A 125 4.75 5.25 6.26
C VAL A 125 5.37 4.72 7.55
N ARG A 126 4.87 3.63 8.12
CA ARG A 126 5.35 3.12 9.40
C ARG A 126 6.75 2.52 9.35
N ALA A 127 7.15 1.97 8.21
CA ALA A 127 8.50 1.44 8.03
C ALA A 127 9.52 2.55 7.75
N ILE A 128 9.14 3.61 7.02
CA ILE A 128 10.03 4.73 6.69
C ILE A 128 10.19 5.66 7.89
N SER A 129 9.11 5.93 8.62
CA SER A 129 9.10 6.76 9.84
C SER A 129 9.53 6.00 11.10
N CYS A 130 10.09 4.79 10.97
CA CYS A 130 10.62 4.04 12.10
C CYS A 130 11.93 4.67 12.58
N GLU A 131 11.97 5.18 13.81
CA GLU A 131 13.14 5.85 14.40
C GLU A 131 14.34 4.90 14.53
N ASN A 132 14.10 3.65 14.93
CA ASN A 132 15.16 2.67 15.06
C ASN A 132 15.53 2.04 13.71
N ALA A 133 16.67 2.45 13.16
CA ALA A 133 17.20 1.91 11.91
C ALA A 133 17.43 0.38 11.95
N ALA A 134 17.66 -0.22 13.12
CA ALA A 134 17.87 -1.66 13.27
C ALA A 134 16.58 -2.47 13.16
N ASP A 135 15.41 -1.86 13.43
CA ASP A 135 14.11 -2.52 13.31
C ASP A 135 13.43 -2.27 11.96
N ARG A 136 13.99 -1.36 11.16
CA ARG A 136 13.49 -1.04 9.83
C ARG A 136 13.68 -2.22 8.88
N PRO A 137 12.64 -2.63 8.14
CA PRO A 137 12.80 -3.62 7.08
C PRO A 137 13.87 -3.19 6.05
N PRO A 138 14.70 -4.12 5.55
CA PRO A 138 15.95 -3.82 4.83
C PRO A 138 15.76 -3.36 3.38
N PHE A 139 14.78 -2.51 3.10
CA PHE A 139 14.55 -1.92 1.79
C PHE A 139 15.06 -0.48 1.73
N LYS A 140 15.48 -0.07 0.52
CA LYS A 140 15.84 1.32 0.22
C LYS A 140 14.93 1.82 -0.89
N LEU A 141 14.37 3.00 -0.69
CA LEU A 141 13.67 3.70 -1.75
C LEU A 141 14.68 4.23 -2.76
N THR A 142 14.28 4.27 -4.03
CA THR A 142 15.02 5.04 -5.04
C THR A 142 14.90 6.54 -4.75
N GLU A 143 15.73 7.35 -5.41
CA GLU A 143 15.65 8.81 -5.27
C GLU A 143 14.25 9.34 -5.65
N GLY A 144 13.70 8.86 -6.78
CA GLY A 144 12.35 9.23 -7.21
C GLY A 144 11.26 8.82 -6.22
N GLN A 145 11.35 7.63 -5.63
CA GLN A 145 10.41 7.17 -4.61
C GLN A 145 10.53 7.98 -3.31
N THR A 146 11.76 8.35 -2.93
CA THR A 146 12.02 9.16 -1.73
C THR A 146 11.41 10.56 -1.90
N THR A 147 11.61 11.18 -3.05
CA THR A 147 11.00 12.47 -3.39
C THR A 147 9.47 12.40 -3.38
N ALA A 148 8.89 11.39 -4.03
CA ALA A 148 7.44 11.22 -4.07
C ALA A 148 6.84 10.94 -2.68
N PHE A 149 7.55 10.16 -1.84
CA PHE A 149 7.17 9.92 -0.46
C PHE A 149 7.21 11.20 0.37
N GLY A 150 8.28 12.00 0.26
CA GLY A 150 8.43 13.28 0.96
C GLY A 150 7.29 14.23 0.65
N VAL A 151 7.00 14.47 -0.64
CA VAL A 151 5.89 15.34 -1.07
C VAL A 151 4.54 14.88 -0.51
N MET A 152 4.30 13.56 -0.46
CA MET A 152 3.06 13.02 0.13
C MET A 152 3.00 13.30 1.64
N MET A 153 4.10 13.10 2.37
CA MET A 153 4.16 13.35 3.81
C MET A 153 4.03 14.85 4.12
N ASP A 154 4.61 15.73 3.32
CA ASP A 154 4.51 17.19 3.50
C ASP A 154 3.06 17.67 3.44
N TYR A 155 2.29 17.23 2.43
CA TYR A 155 0.86 17.59 2.32
C TYR A 155 0.01 16.95 3.41
N ALA A 156 0.36 15.76 3.89
CA ALA A 156 -0.33 15.14 5.02
C ALA A 156 -0.05 15.92 6.32
N GLY A 157 1.20 16.36 6.52
CA GLY A 157 1.63 17.24 7.60
C GLY A 157 0.89 18.58 7.60
N GLU A 158 0.79 19.24 6.45
CA GLU A 158 0.04 20.52 6.33
C GLU A 158 -1.44 20.35 6.73
N LEU A 159 -2.07 19.22 6.40
CA LEU A 159 -3.45 18.93 6.83
C LEU A 159 -3.57 18.67 8.33
N ILE A 160 -2.57 18.04 8.95
CA ILE A 160 -2.52 17.85 10.40
C ILE A 160 -2.31 19.16 11.11
N ASP A 161 -1.41 20.01 10.60
CA ASP A 161 -1.15 21.34 11.18
C ASP A 161 -2.44 22.17 11.18
N ILE A 162 -3.20 22.13 10.08
CA ILE A 162 -4.53 22.76 9.98
C ILE A 162 -5.54 22.16 10.99
N GLU A 163 -5.48 20.85 11.24
CA GLU A 163 -6.35 20.15 12.20
C GLU A 163 -5.95 20.44 13.67
N ASN A 164 -4.66 20.60 13.95
CA ASN A 164 -4.08 20.68 15.30
C ASN A 164 -3.86 22.13 15.81
N LYS A 165 -3.67 23.13 14.94
CA LYS A 165 -3.38 24.53 15.35
C LYS A 165 -4.02 25.55 14.39
N ILE A 166 -5.00 26.33 14.86
CA ILE A 166 -4.92 27.71 15.40
C ILE A 166 -4.69 28.77 14.30
N GLU A 167 -5.63 29.70 14.23
CA GLU A 167 -5.81 30.80 13.26
C GLU A 167 -4.57 31.40 12.56
N PRO A 168 -4.75 31.93 11.33
CA PRO A 168 -6.00 31.99 10.57
C PRO A 168 -6.26 30.68 9.81
N MET A 169 -7.48 30.17 9.95
CA MET A 169 -7.92 28.99 9.20
C MET A 169 -7.81 29.26 7.70
N PRO A 170 -7.18 28.37 6.91
CA PRO A 170 -7.16 28.50 5.47
C PRO A 170 -8.59 28.48 4.92
N THR A 171 -8.79 29.13 3.78
CA THR A 171 -10.08 29.13 3.09
C THR A 171 -10.48 27.69 2.71
N SER A 172 -11.78 27.44 2.65
CA SER A 172 -12.32 26.15 2.19
C SER A 172 -11.74 25.74 0.82
N SER A 173 -11.47 26.71 -0.07
CA SER A 173 -10.81 26.45 -1.36
C SER A 173 -9.39 25.91 -1.21
N ARG A 174 -8.60 26.44 -0.28
CA ARG A 174 -7.23 25.99 -0.02
C ARG A 174 -7.20 24.59 0.60
N ILE A 175 -8.12 24.29 1.51
CA ILE A 175 -8.24 22.94 2.10
C ILE A 175 -8.60 21.92 1.00
N ASN A 176 -9.52 22.27 0.11
CA ASN A 176 -9.88 21.41 -1.02
C ASN A 176 -8.70 21.18 -1.97
N GLU A 177 -7.93 22.23 -2.28
CA GLU A 177 -6.71 22.13 -3.07
C GLU A 177 -5.70 21.19 -2.41
N LEU A 178 -5.48 21.31 -1.10
CA LEU A 178 -4.59 20.41 -0.36
C LEU A 178 -5.03 18.96 -0.40
N HIS A 179 -6.33 18.70 -0.31
CA HIS A 179 -6.85 17.36 -0.48
C HIS A 179 -6.61 16.78 -1.87
N GLU A 180 -6.64 17.60 -2.94
CA GLU A 180 -6.31 17.18 -4.30
C GLU A 180 -4.81 16.97 -4.49
N LEU A 181 -3.98 17.86 -3.92
CA LEU A 181 -2.52 17.72 -3.93
C LEU A 181 -2.08 16.43 -3.22
N LEU A 182 -2.67 16.12 -2.07
CA LEU A 182 -2.41 14.86 -1.37
C LEU A 182 -2.87 13.64 -2.16
N GLU A 183 -4.00 13.71 -2.87
CA GLU A 183 -4.45 12.64 -3.76
C GLU A 183 -3.45 12.38 -4.90
N ASN A 184 -2.95 13.44 -5.53
CA ASN A 184 -1.96 13.36 -6.60
C ASN A 184 -0.61 12.85 -6.09
N ALA A 185 -0.16 13.31 -4.92
CA ALA A 185 1.10 12.86 -4.31
C ALA A 185 1.04 11.38 -3.91
N ALA A 186 -0.06 10.95 -3.31
CA ALA A 186 -0.27 9.54 -2.97
C ALA A 186 -0.29 8.65 -4.23
N LEU A 187 -0.91 9.12 -5.32
CA LEU A 187 -0.87 8.41 -6.60
C LEU A 187 0.56 8.35 -7.18
N ALA A 188 1.30 9.47 -7.17
CA ALA A 188 2.66 9.54 -7.67
C ALA A 188 3.60 8.58 -6.92
N PHE A 189 3.51 8.55 -5.59
CA PHE A 189 4.25 7.59 -4.77
C PHE A 189 3.86 6.14 -5.12
N TYR A 190 2.57 5.84 -5.20
CA TYR A 190 2.09 4.49 -5.54
C TYR A 190 2.59 4.03 -6.92
N ILE A 191 2.54 4.89 -7.94
CA ILE A 191 3.06 4.59 -9.28
C ILE A 191 4.57 4.39 -9.24
N SER A 192 5.32 5.23 -8.53
CA SER A 192 6.79 5.12 -8.44
C SER A 192 7.27 3.78 -7.85
N VAL A 193 6.42 3.12 -7.05
CA VAL A 193 6.70 1.78 -6.50
C VAL A 193 6.27 0.67 -7.47
N LEU A 194 5.32 0.91 -8.36
CA LEU A 194 4.93 -0.07 -9.37
C LEU A 194 5.81 0.01 -10.63
N ASP A 195 6.39 1.17 -10.90
CA ASP A 195 7.22 1.43 -12.08
C ASP A 195 8.70 1.07 -11.80
N HIS A 196 8.96 -0.21 -11.57
CA HIS A 196 10.32 -0.75 -11.36
C HIS A 196 11.01 -1.19 -12.66
N PHE A 197 10.50 -0.79 -13.82
CA PHE A 197 11.09 -1.10 -15.13
C PHE A 197 11.59 0.18 -15.81
N THR A 198 12.62 0.80 -15.23
CA THR A 198 13.60 1.62 -15.98
C THR A 198 15.00 1.20 -15.58
#